data_AF-X1Q5J2-F1
#
_entry.id   AF-X1Q5J2-F1
#
_cell.length_a   1.000
_cell.length_b   1.000
_cell.length_c   1.000
_cell.angle_alpha   90.00
_cell.angle_beta   90.00
_cell.angle_gamma   90.00
#
_symmetry.space_group_name_H-M   'P 1'
#
loop_
_entity.id
_entity.type
_entity.pdbx_description
1 polymer ?
#
loop_
_entity_poly.entity_id
_entity_poly.type
_entity_poly.pdbx_seq_one_letter_code
_entity_poly.pdbx_strand_id
1 'polypeptide(L)' 'ADKIIGQFPEVTHSYLRNDNFNIWFTIIAADEQRIEYILEQIRNSLSLECSQVLNLPIKHLFKLNARFKVAL' A
#
# COMPACT_ATOMS: atom_id res chain seq x y z
N ALA A 1 -0.92 -12.74 -4.45
CA ALA A 1 -0.70 -11.28 -4.32
C ALA A 1 0.11 -10.94 -3.08
N ASP A 2 -0.39 -11.23 -1.86
CA ASP A 2 0.28 -10.84 -0.60
C ASP A 2 1.74 -11.30 -0.48
N LYS A 3 2.05 -12.56 -0.84
CA LYS A 3 3.44 -13.06 -0.88
C LYS A 3 4.38 -12.29 -1.82
N ILE A 4 3.86 -11.68 -2.90
CA ILE A 4 4.65 -10.88 -3.85
C ILE A 4 4.84 -9.47 -3.28
N ILE A 5 3.75 -8.87 -2.78
CA ILE A 5 3.77 -7.52 -2.20
C ILE A 5 4.69 -7.47 -0.96
N GLY A 6 4.62 -8.50 -0.10
CA GLY A 6 5.45 -8.59 1.10
C GLY A 6 6.94 -8.88 0.86
N GLN A 7 7.39 -9.04 -0.39
CA GLN A 7 8.83 -9.16 -0.69
C GLN A 7 9.55 -7.82 -0.69
N PHE A 8 8.81 -6.71 -0.77
CA PHE A 8 9.38 -5.37 -0.77
C PHE A 8 9.50 -4.85 0.66
N PRO A 9 10.72 -4.60 1.18
CA PRO A 9 10.92 -4.12 2.55
C PRO A 9 10.30 -2.74 2.81
N GLU A 10 10.04 -1.97 1.76
CA GLU A 10 9.36 -0.68 1.82
C GLU A 10 7.86 -0.80 2.12
N VAL A 11 7.26 -2.00 1.95
CA VAL A 11 5.86 -2.24 2.30
C VAL A 11 5.75 -2.45 3.81
N THR A 12 5.05 -1.53 4.48
CA THR A 12 4.94 -1.53 5.96
C THR A 12 3.66 -2.17 6.47
N HIS A 13 2.58 -2.14 5.68
CA HIS A 13 1.30 -2.77 6.00
C HIS A 13 0.66 -3.30 4.71
N SER A 14 -0.05 -4.42 4.79
CA SER A 14 -0.84 -5.02 3.71
C SER A 14 -2.15 -5.55 4.28
N TYR A 15 -3.26 -5.21 3.63
CA TYR A 15 -4.62 -5.53 4.08
C TYR A 15 -5.46 -6.06 2.93
N LEU A 16 -6.12 -7.20 3.16
CA LEU A 16 -7.21 -7.67 2.30
C LEU A 16 -8.53 -7.00 2.73
N ARG A 17 -9.29 -6.50 1.78
CA ARG A 17 -10.60 -5.86 1.97
C ARG A 17 -11.64 -6.49 1.05
N ASN A 18 -12.91 -6.43 1.47
CA ASN A 18 -14.04 -6.87 0.67
C ASN A 18 -14.53 -5.73 -0.24
N ASP A 19 -13.78 -5.44 -1.31
CA ASP A 19 -14.05 -4.38 -2.30
C ASP A 19 -13.45 -4.79 -3.67
N ASN A 20 -13.72 -4.06 -4.75
CA ASN A 20 -13.10 -4.27 -6.06
C ASN A 20 -11.59 -4.01 -6.01
N PHE A 21 -11.16 -2.96 -5.30
CA PHE A 21 -9.76 -2.78 -4.90
C PHE A 21 -9.54 -3.52 -3.58
N ASN A 22 -9.31 -4.82 -3.66
CA ASN A 22 -9.31 -5.70 -2.49
C ASN A 22 -7.97 -5.74 -1.73
N ILE A 23 -6.87 -5.23 -2.27
CA ILE A 23 -5.58 -5.25 -1.57
C ILE A 23 -5.07 -3.82 -1.38
N TRP A 24 -4.85 -3.45 -0.12
CA TRP A 24 -4.39 -2.14 0.29
C TRP A 24 -3.08 -2.27 1.03
N PHE A 25 -2.07 -1.51 0.62
CA PHE A 25 -0.77 -1.54 1.28
C PHE A 25 -0.14 -0.15 1.31
N THR A 26 0.78 0.06 2.25
CA THR A 26 1.49 1.32 2.41
C THR A 26 2.98 1.14 2.11
N ILE A 27 3.52 1.99 1.25
CA ILE A 27 4.95 2.04 0.93
C ILE A 27 5.60 3.22 1.66
N ILE A 28 6.77 3.00 2.26
CA ILE A 28 7.70 4.04 2.68
C ILE A 28 9.01 3.84 1.93
N ALA A 29 9.36 4.77 1.04
CA ALA A 29 10.56 4.71 0.22
C ALA A 29 11.31 6.04 0.22
N ALA A 30 12.53 6.04 -0.30
CA ALA A 30 13.41 7.21 -0.33
C ALA A 30 12.90 8.34 -1.23
N ASP A 31 12.23 7.98 -2.33
CA ASP A 31 11.74 8.91 -3.35
C ASP A 31 10.56 8.31 -4.15
N GLU A 32 9.91 9.15 -4.98
CA GLU A 32 8.77 8.75 -5.81
C GLU A 32 9.16 7.71 -6.89
N GLN A 33 10.38 7.78 -7.42
CA GLN A 33 10.86 6.86 -8.46
C GLN A 33 10.94 5.43 -7.93
N ARG A 34 11.39 5.26 -6.68
CA ARG A 34 11.39 3.95 -6.02
C ARG A 34 9.98 3.43 -5.78
N ILE A 35 9.02 4.29 -5.44
CA ILE A 35 7.61 3.92 -5.30
C ILE A 35 7.06 3.41 -6.64
N GLU A 36 7.26 4.18 -7.72
CA GLU A 36 6.82 3.81 -9.06
C GLU A 36 7.40 2.48 -9.52
N TYR A 37 8.70 2.27 -9.30
CA TYR A 37 9.36 1.00 -9.59
C TYR A 37 8.70 -0.18 -8.85
N ILE A 38 8.48 -0.05 -7.53
CA ILE A 38 7.84 -1.12 -6.73
C ILE A 38 6.43 -1.42 -7.25
N LEU A 39 5.64 -0.38 -7.51
CA LEU A 39 4.28 -0.54 -8.03
C LEU A 39 4.28 -1.24 -9.40
N GLU A 40 5.23 -0.91 -10.27
CA GLU A 40 5.36 -1.55 -11.57
C GLU A 40 5.79 -3.02 -11.45
N GLN A 41 6.72 -3.34 -10.55
CA GLN A 41 7.13 -4.73 -10.28
C GLN A 41 5.95 -5.56 -9.76
N ILE A 42 5.16 -5.01 -8.82
CA ILE A 42 3.96 -5.68 -8.29
C ILE A 42 2.93 -5.88 -9.41
N ARG A 43 2.64 -4.83 -10.19
CA ARG A 43 1.69 -4.88 -11.31
C ARG A 43 2.07 -5.97 -12.31
N ASN A 44 3.33 -5.98 -12.76
CA ASN A 44 3.84 -6.95 -13.73
C ASN A 44 3.84 -8.38 -13.16
N SER A 45 4.27 -8.56 -11.92
CA SER A 45 4.35 -9.88 -11.27
C SER A 45 2.97 -10.52 -11.03
N LEU A 46 1.92 -9.69 -10.95
CA LEU A 46 0.53 -10.14 -10.78
C LEU A 46 -0.27 -10.09 -12.09
N SER A 47 0.37 -9.76 -13.22
CA SER A 47 -0.27 -9.60 -14.52
C SER A 47 -1.49 -8.67 -14.49
N LEU A 48 -1.38 -7.56 -13.75
CA LEU A 48 -2.44 -6.56 -13.61
C LEU A 48 -2.34 -5.48 -14.70
N GLU A 49 -3.50 -4.98 -15.11
CA GLU A 49 -3.59 -3.78 -15.95
C GLU A 49 -3.20 -2.53 -15.15
N CYS A 50 -2.79 -1.46 -15.84
CA CYS A 50 -2.48 -0.18 -15.19
C CYS A 50 -3.68 0.41 -14.44
N SER A 51 -4.91 0.14 -14.89
CA SER A 51 -6.17 0.56 -14.27
C SER A 51 -6.42 -0.10 -12.90
N GLN A 52 -5.74 -1.22 -12.61
CA GLN A 52 -5.97 -2.03 -11.40
C GLN A 52 -5.00 -1.72 -10.27
N VAL A 53 -4.01 -0.84 -10.49
CA VAL A 53 -3.02 -0.42 -9.48
C VAL A 53 -3.06 1.09 -9.35
N LEU A 54 -3.46 1.58 -8.17
CA LEU A 54 -3.58 3.01 -7.89
C LEU A 54 -2.49 3.47 -6.93
N ASN A 55 -1.73 4.50 -7.32
CA ASN A 55 -0.86 5.23 -6.42
C ASN A 55 -1.64 6.38 -5.76
N LEU A 56 -1.87 6.30 -4.46
CA LEU A 56 -2.65 7.27 -3.68
C LEU A 56 -1.74 7.99 -2.66
N PRO A 57 -0.85 8.91 -3.10
CA PRO A 57 0.08 9.57 -2.22
C PRO A 57 -0.64 10.53 -1.26
N ILE A 58 -0.20 10.53 0.00
CA ILE A 58 -0.69 11.49 0.99
C ILE A 58 -0.24 12.89 0.58
N LYS A 59 -1.20 13.77 0.26
CA LYS A 59 -0.91 15.19 -0.06
C LYS A 59 -1.04 16.11 1.16
N HIS A 60 -1.99 15.81 2.04
CA HIS A 60 -2.21 16.55 3.29
C HIS A 60 -2.51 15.57 4.42
N LEU A 61 -1.77 15.68 5.52
CA LEU A 61 -1.94 14.81 6.68
C LEU A 61 -2.73 15.53 7.77
N PHE A 62 -3.94 15.05 8.05
CA PHE A 62 -4.72 15.44 9.22
C PHE A 62 -4.66 14.33 10.25
N LYS A 63 -3.78 14.47 11.25
CA LYS A 63 -3.62 13.45 12.30
C LYS A 63 -4.56 13.71 13.46
N LEU A 64 -5.55 12.83 13.62
CA LEU A 64 -6.43 12.80 14.79
C LEU A 64 -5.80 11.91 15.88
N ASN A 65 -5.67 12.42 17.10
CA ASN A 65 -5.17 11.65 18.24
C ASN A 65 -6.27 10.72 18.79
N ALA A 66 -6.52 9.60 18.12
CA ALA A 66 -7.46 8.57 18.56
C ALA A 66 -6.76 7.57 19.50
N ARG A 67 -6.56 7.95 20.76
CA ARG A 67 -6.17 7.00 21.82
C ARG A 67 -7.45 6.48 22.49
N PHE A 68 -7.73 5.19 22.32
CA PHE A 68 -8.84 4.55 23.02
C PHE A 68 -8.36 4.10 24.41
N LYS A 69 -9.08 4.50 25.45
CA LYS A 69 -8.89 3.90 26.78
C LYS A 69 -9.51 2.51 26.74
N VAL A 70 -8.68 1.47 26.81
CA VAL A 70 -9.16 0.11 27.02
C VAL A 70 -9.29 -0.07 28.53
N ALA A 71 -10.51 -0.29 29.01
CA ALA A 71 -10.71 -0.73 30.39
C ALA A 71 -10.26 -2.19 30.50
N LEU A 72 -9.33 -2.47 31.44
CA LEU A 72 -9.01 -3.83 31.87
C LEU A 72 -10.15 -4.40 32.71
#